data_AF-A0A7V4T6A8-F1
#
_entry.id   AF-A0A7V4T6A8-F1
#
_cell.length_a   1.000
_cell.length_b   1.000
_cell.length_c   1.000
_cell.angle_alpha   90.00
_cell.angle_beta   90.00
_cell.angle_gamma   90.00
#
_symmetry.space_group_name_H-M   'P 1'
#
loop_
_entity.id
_entity.type
_entity.pdbx_description
1 polymer ?
#
loop_
_entity_poly.entity_id
_entity_poly.type
_entity_poly.pdbx_seq_one_letter_code
_entity_poly.pdbx_strand_id
1 'polypeptide(L)'
;MISNSSFEGIRKKADEVRNIDLGVLLQYFGSTKDLQDKAKWYTSQGVISVNGPKFMNWTRGTGGGGAIDLVIHLQGVGFKDAVLWLHNHFSFSFVQISSIKSHPVKQILKLPQKNDRKLKQVTQYLINRRCLPKKLIKNLIQSEKLYADIKGNAVFLLLGKKKRVVGAELRGTC
;
A
#
# COMPACT_ATOMS: atom_id res chain seq x y z
N MET A 1 16.02 36.29 2.89
CA MET A 1 15.43 35.81 4.17
C MET A 1 14.03 35.27 3.88
N ILE A 2 13.91 33.96 3.60
CA ILE A 2 12.59 33.33 3.45
C ILE A 2 12.08 33.06 4.87
N SER A 3 10.99 33.72 5.24
CA SER A 3 10.50 33.82 6.61
C SER A 3 10.04 32.48 7.20
N ASN A 4 10.52 32.16 8.40
CA ASN A 4 10.08 31.01 9.21
C ASN A 4 8.54 30.94 9.39
N SER A 5 7.86 32.10 9.30
CA SER A 5 6.40 32.22 9.40
C SER A 5 5.63 31.49 8.29
N SER A 6 6.17 31.41 7.06
CA SER A 6 5.50 30.70 5.95
C SER A 6 5.52 29.17 6.13
N PHE A 7 6.63 28.65 6.67
CA PHE A 7 6.82 27.21 6.91
C PHE A 7 5.95 26.71 8.06
N GLU A 8 5.85 27.48 9.15
CA GLU A 8 4.96 27.16 10.27
C GLU A 8 3.49 27.13 9.84
N GLY A 9 3.07 28.09 9.00
CA GLY A 9 1.72 28.13 8.45
C GLY A 9 1.38 26.90 7.59
N ILE A 10 2.30 26.47 6.72
CA ILE A 10 2.11 25.26 5.91
C ILE A 10 2.10 24.01 6.76
N ARG A 11 2.94 23.92 7.79
CA ARG A 11 2.96 22.77 8.70
C ARG A 11 1.64 22.62 9.44
N LYS A 12 1.10 23.71 9.99
CA LYS A 12 -0.22 23.70 10.66
C LYS A 12 -1.32 23.22 9.71
N LYS A 13 -1.37 23.76 8.48
CA LYS A 13 -2.33 23.32 7.45
C LYS A 13 -2.16 21.85 7.08
N ALA A 14 -0.91 21.38 7.00
CA ALA A 14 -0.63 19.98 6.70
C ALA A 14 -1.18 19.05 7.80
N ASP A 15 -1.05 19.44 9.08
CA ASP A 15 -1.59 18.66 10.19
C ASP A 15 -3.12 18.61 10.20
N GLU A 16 -3.80 19.70 9.81
CA GLU A 16 -5.25 19.76 9.68
C GLU A 16 -5.80 18.80 8.61
N VAL A 17 -5.09 18.65 7.48
CA VAL A 17 -5.55 17.86 6.32
C VAL A 17 -5.01 16.43 6.30
N ARG A 18 -4.03 16.10 7.15
CA ARG A 18 -3.30 14.82 7.11
C ARG A 18 -4.20 13.59 7.24
N ASN A 19 -5.29 13.73 7.99
CA ASN A 19 -6.19 12.63 8.35
C ASN A 19 -7.44 12.53 7.47
N ILE A 20 -7.51 13.27 6.37
CA ILE A 20 -8.59 13.12 5.39
C ILE A 20 -8.61 11.69 4.86
N ASP A 21 -9.80 11.08 4.81
CA ASP A 21 -9.99 9.72 4.32
C ASP A 21 -9.65 9.61 2.82
N LEU A 22 -8.85 8.60 2.47
CA LEU A 22 -8.41 8.41 1.09
C LEU A 22 -9.56 8.02 0.16
N GLY A 23 -10.57 7.30 0.65
CA GLY A 23 -11.75 6.94 -0.11
C GLY A 23 -12.59 8.15 -0.48
N VAL A 24 -12.81 9.07 0.48
CA VAL A 24 -13.49 10.35 0.22
C VAL A 24 -12.73 11.16 -0.83
N LEU A 25 -11.41 11.25 -0.71
CA LEU A 25 -10.58 11.97 -1.65
C LEU A 25 -10.62 11.36 -3.06
N LEU A 26 -10.58 10.03 -3.17
CA LEU A 26 -10.72 9.32 -4.44
C LEU A 26 -12.07 9.55 -5.10
N GLN A 27 -13.16 9.53 -4.33
CA GLN A 27 -14.51 9.86 -4.82
C GLN A 27 -14.58 11.29 -5.33
N TYR A 28 -13.99 12.24 -4.61
CA TYR A 28 -13.91 13.64 -5.04
C TYR A 28 -13.20 13.78 -6.39
N PHE A 29 -12.13 13.02 -6.61
CA PHE A 29 -11.43 12.96 -7.90
C PHE A 29 -12.16 12.15 -8.99
N GLY A 30 -13.42 11.75 -8.76
CA GLY A 30 -14.22 10.98 -9.73
C GLY A 30 -13.73 9.53 -9.91
N SER A 31 -12.97 9.00 -8.95
CA SER A 31 -12.47 7.62 -9.02
C SER A 31 -13.58 6.63 -8.75
N THR A 32 -13.59 5.53 -9.50
CA THR A 32 -14.60 4.47 -9.34
C THR A 32 -14.04 3.32 -8.51
N LYS A 33 -14.81 2.87 -7.52
CA LYS A 33 -14.45 1.73 -6.67
C LYS A 33 -14.76 0.41 -7.38
N ASP A 34 -13.87 -0.57 -7.28
CA ASP A 34 -14.11 -1.91 -7.82
C ASP A 34 -15.23 -2.62 -7.04
N LEU A 35 -16.06 -3.38 -7.76
CA LEU A 35 -17.22 -4.07 -7.18
C LEU A 35 -16.83 -5.29 -6.33
N GLN A 36 -15.73 -5.96 -6.67
CA GLN A 36 -15.28 -7.18 -6.01
C GLN A 36 -14.21 -6.89 -4.95
N ASP A 37 -13.23 -6.06 -5.31
CA ASP A 37 -12.14 -5.67 -4.42
C ASP A 37 -12.39 -4.27 -3.85
N LYS A 38 -12.93 -4.19 -2.63
CA LYS A 38 -13.22 -2.92 -1.95
C LYS A 38 -11.98 -2.08 -1.67
N ALA A 39 -10.77 -2.63 -1.74
CA ALA A 39 -9.54 -1.85 -1.61
C ALA A 39 -9.16 -1.18 -2.95
N LYS A 40 -9.66 -1.69 -4.08
CA LYS A 40 -9.25 -1.27 -5.43
C LYS A 40 -10.11 -0.14 -5.98
N TRP A 41 -9.44 0.80 -6.65
CA TRP A 41 -10.02 1.99 -7.26
C TRP A 41 -9.41 2.22 -8.65
N TYR A 42 -10.26 2.66 -9.57
CA TYR A 42 -9.88 3.12 -10.91
C TYR A 42 -9.81 4.63 -10.90
N THR A 43 -8.63 5.16 -11.25
CA THR A 43 -8.32 6.59 -11.26
C THR A 43 -7.77 7.00 -12.63
N SER A 44 -7.69 8.30 -12.90
CA SER A 44 -7.01 8.82 -14.09
C SER A 44 -5.53 8.46 -14.16
N GLN A 45 -4.90 8.13 -13.03
CA GLN A 45 -3.48 7.74 -12.94
C GLN A 45 -3.28 6.22 -12.94
N GLY A 46 -4.33 5.43 -13.21
CA GLY A 46 -4.30 3.97 -13.20
C GLY A 46 -4.95 3.36 -11.96
N VAL A 47 -4.68 2.08 -11.73
CA VAL A 47 -5.32 1.29 -10.68
C VAL A 47 -4.61 1.49 -9.35
N ILE A 48 -5.36 1.94 -8.35
CA ILE A 48 -4.85 2.17 -6.99
C ILE A 48 -5.56 1.22 -6.01
N SER A 49 -4.81 0.61 -5.09
CA SER A 49 -5.39 -0.03 -3.90
C SER A 49 -5.17 0.83 -2.66
N VAL A 50 -6.20 1.01 -1.84
CA VAL A 50 -6.18 1.74 -0.57
C VAL A 50 -6.35 0.76 0.60
N ASN A 51 -5.43 0.83 1.58
CA ASN A 51 -5.46 0.03 2.80
C ASN A 51 -5.17 0.93 4.00
N GLY A 52 -6.23 1.35 4.71
CA GLY A 52 -6.12 2.34 5.79
C GLY A 52 -5.54 3.66 5.27
N PRO A 53 -4.48 4.21 5.89
CA PRO A 53 -3.89 5.47 5.46
C PRO A 53 -2.91 5.33 4.28
N LYS A 54 -2.77 4.15 3.66
CA LYS A 54 -1.79 3.91 2.58
C LYS A 54 -2.46 3.59 1.27
N PHE A 55 -1.82 3.95 0.18
CA PHE A 55 -2.22 3.54 -1.17
C PHE A 55 -1.03 3.02 -1.98
N MET A 56 -1.34 2.18 -2.97
CA MET A 56 -0.38 1.68 -3.96
C MET A 56 -1.00 1.78 -5.35
N ASN A 57 -0.32 2.45 -6.28
CA ASN A 57 -0.64 2.44 -7.69
C ASN A 57 0.08 1.28 -8.39
N TRP A 58 -0.68 0.27 -8.80
CA TRP A 58 -0.16 -0.92 -9.45
C TRP A 58 0.26 -0.69 -10.90
N THR A 59 -0.31 0.33 -11.55
CA THR A 59 0.05 0.72 -12.92
C THR A 59 1.42 1.40 -12.96
N ARG A 60 1.73 2.23 -11.97
CA ARG A 60 2.99 3.01 -11.90
C ARG A 60 4.06 2.40 -10.99
N GLY A 61 3.71 1.40 -10.18
CA GLY A 61 4.64 0.80 -9.22
C GLY A 61 5.03 1.73 -8.08
N THR A 62 4.25 2.78 -7.82
CA THR A 62 4.49 3.79 -6.79
C THR A 62 3.33 3.84 -5.79
N GLY A 63 3.63 4.22 -4.54
CA GLY A 63 2.62 4.35 -3.50
C GLY A 63 2.97 5.46 -2.52
N GLY A 64 2.08 5.72 -1.59
CA GLY A 64 2.22 6.80 -0.61
C GLY A 64 1.34 6.60 0.62
N GLY A 65 1.50 7.50 1.59
CA GLY A 65 0.78 7.49 2.86
C GLY A 65 0.04 8.80 3.13
N GLY A 66 -1.27 8.73 3.24
CA GLY A 66 -2.13 9.84 3.64
C GLY A 66 -2.61 10.69 2.48
N ALA A 67 -3.48 11.64 2.80
CA ALA A 67 -4.20 12.46 1.82
C ALA A 67 -3.26 13.33 0.98
N ILE A 68 -2.22 13.89 1.60
CA ILE A 68 -1.25 14.76 0.92
C ILE A 68 -0.50 13.99 -0.17
N ASP A 69 0.05 12.82 0.17
CA ASP A 69 0.74 11.95 -0.79
C ASP A 69 -0.19 11.51 -1.93
N LEU A 70 -1.47 11.27 -1.63
CA LEU A 70 -2.44 10.89 -2.64
C LEU A 70 -2.72 12.05 -3.62
N VAL A 71 -2.85 13.29 -3.15
CA VAL A 71 -2.99 14.46 -4.02
C VAL A 71 -1.75 14.66 -4.88
N ILE A 72 -0.55 14.59 -4.29
CA ILE A 72 0.72 14.65 -5.04
C ILE A 72 0.71 13.61 -6.16
N HIS A 73 0.30 12.39 -5.86
CA HIS A 73 0.27 11.30 -6.83
C HIS A 73 -0.77 11.50 -7.94
N LEU A 74 -1.98 11.96 -7.60
CA LEU A 74 -3.08 12.12 -8.56
C LEU A 74 -2.91 13.35 -9.46
N GLN A 75 -2.39 14.44 -8.90
CA GLN A 75 -2.29 15.74 -9.56
C GLN A 75 -0.87 16.05 -10.08
N GLY A 76 0.16 15.32 -9.63
CA GLY A 76 1.54 15.57 -10.03
C GLY A 76 2.13 16.87 -9.46
N VAL A 77 1.57 17.37 -8.35
CA VAL A 77 1.98 18.64 -7.72
C VAL A 77 2.95 18.42 -6.55
N GLY A 78 3.63 19.49 -6.13
CA GLY A 78 4.51 19.46 -4.96
C GLY A 78 3.75 19.41 -3.63
N PHE A 79 4.47 19.10 -2.54
CA PHE A 79 3.91 19.01 -1.20
C PHE A 79 3.15 20.26 -0.76
N LYS A 80 3.73 21.45 -0.97
CA LYS A 80 3.11 22.72 -0.56
C LYS A 80 1.77 22.94 -1.27
N ASP A 81 1.73 22.68 -2.57
CA ASP A 81 0.53 22.85 -3.39
C ASP A 81 -0.53 21.82 -3.02
N ALA A 82 -0.13 20.57 -2.75
CA ALA A 82 -1.05 19.54 -2.27
C ALA A 82 -1.69 19.91 -0.93
N VAL A 83 -0.90 20.44 0.03
CA VAL A 83 -1.42 20.90 1.33
C VAL A 83 -2.40 22.06 1.16
N LEU A 84 -2.06 23.05 0.33
CA LEU A 84 -2.93 24.20 0.07
C LEU A 84 -4.22 23.77 -0.65
N TRP A 85 -4.10 22.89 -1.63
CA TRP A 85 -5.25 22.34 -2.35
C TRP A 85 -6.18 21.60 -1.41
N LEU A 86 -5.66 20.68 -0.58
CA LEU A 86 -6.48 19.97 0.42
C LEU A 86 -7.15 20.94 1.38
N HIS A 87 -6.40 21.93 1.86
CA HIS A 87 -6.95 22.90 2.80
C HIS A 87 -8.11 23.69 2.17
N ASN A 88 -7.96 24.13 0.92
CA ASN A 88 -8.98 24.94 0.26
C ASN A 88 -10.24 24.15 -0.12
N HIS A 89 -10.10 22.84 -0.38
CA HIS A 89 -11.23 22.00 -0.82
C HIS A 89 -11.88 21.20 0.32
N PHE A 90 -11.18 21.00 1.45
CA PHE A 90 -11.66 20.12 2.54
C PHE A 90 -11.70 20.76 3.94
N SER A 91 -11.12 21.94 4.18
CA SER A 91 -10.97 22.49 5.56
C SER A 91 -12.20 23.16 6.18
N PHE A 92 -13.43 22.92 5.73
CA PHE A 92 -14.61 23.48 6.41
C PHE A 92 -15.88 22.60 6.47
N SER A 93 -15.94 21.43 5.80
CA SER A 93 -17.23 20.72 5.68
C SER A 93 -17.21 19.20 5.84
N PHE A 94 -16.04 18.55 6.01
CA PHE A 94 -15.97 17.08 6.04
C PHE A 94 -15.48 16.46 7.35
N VAL A 95 -15.06 17.27 8.33
CA VAL A 95 -14.54 16.78 9.62
C VAL A 95 -15.60 16.05 10.45
N GLN A 96 -16.89 16.17 10.11
CA GLN A 96 -17.99 15.54 10.84
C GLN A 96 -18.24 14.05 10.50
N ILE A 97 -17.68 13.50 9.41
CA ILE A 97 -17.95 12.10 9.02
C ILE A 97 -16.84 11.13 9.46
N SER A 98 -15.66 11.63 9.84
CA SER A 98 -14.49 10.79 10.17
C SER A 98 -14.36 10.39 11.65
N SER A 99 -15.40 10.56 12.48
CA SER A 99 -15.31 10.29 13.93
C SER A 99 -15.44 8.81 14.33
N ILE A 100 -15.17 7.85 13.44
CA ILE A 100 -14.91 6.47 13.86
C ILE A 100 -13.39 6.28 13.85
N LYS A 101 -12.78 6.72 14.96
CA LYS A 101 -11.38 6.49 15.28
C LYS A 101 -11.10 5.00 15.28
N SER A 102 -10.57 4.44 14.20
CA SER A 102 -9.68 3.29 14.34
C SER A 102 -8.30 3.86 14.67
N HIS A 103 -7.97 3.85 15.96
CA HIS A 103 -6.56 3.88 16.34
C HIS A 103 -5.86 2.77 15.54
N PRO A 104 -4.64 2.98 15.01
CA PRO A 104 -3.95 1.93 14.29
C PRO A 104 -3.71 0.78 15.27
N VAL A 105 -4.64 -0.18 15.30
CA VAL A 105 -4.47 -1.46 15.98
C VAL A 105 -3.18 -1.98 15.41
N LYS A 106 -2.19 -2.19 16.27
CA LYS A 106 -0.88 -2.72 15.91
C LYS A 106 -1.15 -3.98 15.10
N GLN A 107 -1.08 -3.88 13.78
CA GLN A 107 -1.54 -4.95 12.90
C GLN A 107 -0.61 -6.14 13.15
N ILE A 108 -1.15 -7.17 13.78
CA ILE A 108 -0.43 -8.42 13.96
C ILE A 108 -0.21 -8.98 12.55
N LEU A 109 1.06 -9.23 12.20
CA LEU A 109 1.41 -9.83 10.91
C LEU A 109 0.69 -11.17 10.77
N LYS A 110 -0.22 -11.25 9.80
CA LYS A 110 -0.89 -12.49 9.42
C LYS A 110 -0.25 -13.00 8.14
N LEU A 111 0.50 -14.08 8.24
CA LEU A 111 1.10 -14.73 7.08
C LEU A 111 0.05 -15.56 6.33
N PRO A 112 0.15 -15.70 4.98
CA PRO A 112 -0.71 -16.59 4.23
C PRO A 112 -0.62 -18.03 4.72
N GLN A 113 -1.73 -18.76 4.72
CA GLN A 113 -1.74 -20.17 5.10
C GLN A 113 -0.93 -21.01 4.09
N LYS A 114 0.03 -21.77 4.59
CA LYS A 114 0.86 -22.69 3.81
C LYS A 114 0.01 -23.83 3.23
N ASN A 115 0.29 -24.20 1.98
CA ASN A 115 -0.32 -25.31 1.27
C ASN A 115 0.72 -26.07 0.42
N ASP A 116 1.20 -27.19 0.94
CA ASP A 116 2.23 -28.00 0.27
C ASP A 116 1.75 -28.62 -1.04
N ARG A 117 0.44 -28.81 -1.22
CA ARG A 117 -0.13 -29.32 -2.49
C ARG A 117 0.15 -28.38 -3.66
N LYS A 118 0.32 -27.09 -3.41
CA LYS A 118 0.64 -26.07 -4.44
C LYS A 118 2.15 -25.85 -4.64
N LEU A 119 3.00 -26.42 -3.77
CA LEU A 119 4.43 -26.16 -3.78
C LEU A 119 5.13 -26.60 -5.08
N LYS A 120 4.70 -27.73 -5.67
CA LYS A 120 5.25 -28.21 -6.94
C LYS A 120 5.02 -27.21 -8.08
N GLN A 121 3.80 -26.67 -8.19
CA GLN A 121 3.45 -25.66 -9.20
C GLN A 121 4.30 -24.39 -9.02
N VAL A 122 4.35 -23.88 -7.80
CA VAL A 122 5.13 -22.67 -7.45
C VAL A 122 6.62 -22.86 -7.75
N THR A 123 7.19 -24.02 -7.39
CA THR A 123 8.59 -24.35 -7.65
C THR A 123 8.88 -24.36 -9.15
N GLN A 124 8.00 -24.99 -9.95
CA GLN A 124 8.16 -25.06 -11.39
C GLN A 124 8.08 -23.67 -12.04
N TYR A 125 7.17 -22.81 -11.57
CA TYR A 125 7.08 -21.42 -12.02
C TYR A 125 8.39 -20.65 -11.75
N LEU A 126 8.90 -20.73 -10.53
CA LEU A 126 10.13 -20.00 -10.16
C LEU A 126 11.34 -20.49 -10.95
N ILE A 127 11.48 -21.79 -11.19
CA ILE A 127 12.61 -22.34 -11.94
C ILE A 127 12.45 -22.06 -13.43
N ASN A 128 11.29 -22.37 -14.02
CA ASN A 128 11.16 -22.39 -15.48
C ASN A 128 10.75 -21.05 -16.08
N ARG A 129 9.90 -20.28 -15.37
CA ARG A 129 9.40 -18.99 -15.86
C ARG A 129 10.21 -17.83 -15.34
N ARG A 130 10.71 -17.92 -14.10
CA ARG A 130 11.57 -16.89 -13.50
C ARG A 130 13.06 -17.22 -13.61
N CYS A 131 13.40 -18.35 -14.20
CA CYS A 131 14.79 -18.79 -14.42
C CYS A 131 15.63 -18.80 -13.14
N LEU A 132 15.00 -19.02 -11.97
CA LEU A 132 15.72 -19.04 -10.70
C LEU A 132 16.43 -20.39 -10.52
N PRO A 133 17.69 -20.40 -10.04
CA PRO A 133 18.44 -21.64 -9.86
C PRO A 133 17.71 -22.64 -8.96
N LYS A 134 17.55 -23.88 -9.44
CA LYS A 134 16.89 -24.95 -8.68
C LYS A 134 17.48 -25.16 -7.28
N LYS A 135 18.81 -25.06 -7.14
CA LYS A 135 19.51 -25.17 -5.85
C LYS A 135 19.09 -24.05 -4.88
N LEU A 136 18.93 -22.82 -5.37
CA LEU A 136 18.47 -21.69 -4.56
C LEU A 136 17.04 -21.94 -4.05
N ILE A 137 16.12 -22.33 -4.94
CA ILE A 137 14.72 -22.60 -4.58
C ILE A 137 14.63 -23.73 -3.55
N LYS A 138 15.38 -24.83 -3.76
CA LYS A 138 15.44 -25.94 -2.81
C LYS A 138 15.94 -25.49 -1.43
N ASN A 139 17.01 -24.70 -1.38
CA ASN A 139 17.55 -24.17 -0.12
C ASN A 139 16.54 -23.26 0.61
N LEU A 140 15.80 -22.42 -0.12
CA LEU A 140 14.78 -21.55 0.47
C LEU A 140 13.60 -22.34 1.05
N ILE A 141 13.16 -23.39 0.35
CA ILE A 141 12.11 -24.28 0.84
C ILE A 141 12.59 -25.06 2.08
N GLN A 142 13.79 -25.66 2.02
CA GLN A 142 14.37 -26.42 3.13
C GLN A 142 14.63 -25.56 4.38
N SER A 143 14.96 -24.29 4.19
CA SER A 143 15.12 -23.34 5.30
C SER A 143 13.82 -22.64 5.71
N GLU A 144 12.67 -23.10 5.20
CA GLU A 144 11.32 -22.57 5.46
C GLU A 144 11.12 -21.09 5.10
N LYS A 145 12.00 -20.53 4.26
CA LYS A 145 11.94 -19.13 3.79
C LYS A 145 11.06 -18.95 2.56
N LEU A 146 10.65 -20.04 1.94
CA LEU A 146 9.76 -20.06 0.79
C LEU A 146 8.74 -21.19 0.95
N TYR A 147 7.46 -20.86 0.78
CA TYR A 147 6.39 -21.84 0.69
C TYR A 147 5.31 -21.40 -0.30
N ALA A 148 4.36 -22.27 -0.61
CA ALA A 148 3.20 -21.94 -1.44
C ALA A 148 1.97 -21.71 -0.56
N ASP A 149 1.17 -20.68 -0.85
CA ASP A 149 -0.11 -20.48 -0.16
C ASP A 149 -1.29 -21.19 -0.84
N ILE A 150 -2.48 -21.09 -0.24
CA ILE A 150 -3.72 -21.68 -0.78
C ILE A 150 -4.11 -21.13 -2.17
N LYS A 151 -3.69 -19.91 -2.52
CA LYS A 151 -3.95 -19.28 -3.82
C LYS A 151 -2.89 -19.64 -4.86
N GLY A 152 -1.87 -20.42 -4.47
CA GLY A 152 -0.74 -20.75 -5.34
C GLY A 152 0.26 -19.62 -5.48
N ASN A 153 0.32 -18.66 -4.55
CA ASN A 153 1.40 -17.67 -4.53
C ASN A 153 2.68 -18.30 -3.97
N ALA A 154 3.83 -17.90 -4.51
CA ALA A 154 5.12 -18.03 -3.84
C ALA A 154 5.20 -17.01 -2.71
N VAL A 155 5.33 -17.48 -1.47
CA VAL A 155 5.46 -16.65 -0.28
C VAL A 155 6.90 -16.68 0.19
N PHE A 156 7.60 -15.55 0.05
CA PHE A 156 8.97 -15.37 0.55
C PHE A 156 8.94 -14.69 1.90
N LEU A 157 9.51 -15.31 2.93
CA LEU A 157 9.54 -14.73 4.27
C LEU A 157 10.62 -13.66 4.39
N LEU A 158 10.25 -12.48 4.89
CA LEU A 158 11.19 -11.44 5.27
C LEU A 158 11.60 -11.67 6.73
N LEU A 159 12.90 -11.86 6.94
CA LEU A 159 13.48 -12.09 8.26
C LEU A 159 14.16 -10.82 8.77
N GLY A 160 13.80 -10.38 9.97
CA GLY A 160 14.44 -9.29 10.68
C GLY A 160 15.59 -9.76 11.57
N LYS A 161 15.96 -8.91 12.54
CA LYS A 161 16.96 -9.26 13.57
C LYS A 161 16.59 -10.57 14.27
N LYS A 162 17.60 -11.39 14.59
CA LYS A 162 17.45 -12.72 15.22
C LYS A 162 16.60 -13.73 14.41
N LYS A 163 16.54 -13.59 13.07
CA LYS A 163 15.75 -14.46 12.16
C LYS A 163 14.25 -14.49 12.45
N ARG A 164 13.69 -13.47 13.11
CA ARG A 164 12.25 -13.35 13.33
C ARG A 164 11.56 -12.98 12.03
N VAL A 165 10.44 -13.62 11.70
CA VAL A 165 9.61 -13.20 10.56
C VAL A 165 9.01 -11.83 10.84
N VAL A 166 9.25 -10.88 9.94
CA VAL A 166 8.77 -9.50 10.02
C VAL A 166 7.85 -9.11 8.86
N GLY A 167 7.75 -9.96 7.85
CA GLY A 167 6.88 -9.77 6.70
C GLY A 167 6.91 -10.98 5.76
N ALA A 168 6.14 -10.90 4.68
CA ALA A 168 6.26 -11.81 3.55
C ALA A 168 6.01 -11.06 2.23
N GLU A 169 6.77 -11.41 1.20
CA GLU A 169 6.57 -10.96 -0.18
C GLU A 169 5.78 -12.06 -0.90
N LEU A 170 4.67 -11.70 -1.56
CA LEU A 170 3.85 -12.65 -2.30
C LEU A 170 4.05 -12.46 -3.80
N ARG A 171 4.27 -13.56 -4.51
CA ARG A 171 4.31 -13.59 -5.97
C ARG A 171 3.33 -14.60 -6.53
N GLY A 172 2.34 -14.13 -7.29
CA GLY A 172 1.44 -15.00 -8.04
C GLY A 172 2.16 -15.81 -9.12
N THR A 173 1.75 -17.07 -9.29
CA THR A 173 2.42 -18.05 -10.19
C THR A 173 1.52 -18.60 -11.29
N CYS A 174 0.70 -17.74 -11.91
CA CYS A 174 -0.15 -18.09 -13.05
C CYS A 174 0.62 -18.76 -14.21
#